data_AF-A0A928XHI3-F1
#
_entry.id   AF-A0A928XHI3-F1
#
_cell.length_a   1.000
_cell.length_b   1.000
_cell.length_c   1.000
_cell.angle_alpha   90.00
_cell.angle_beta   90.00
_cell.angle_gamma   90.00
#
_symmetry.space_group_name_H-M   'P 1'
#
loop_
_entity.id
_entity.type
_entity.pdbx_description
1 polymer ?
#
loop_
_entity_poly.entity_id
_entity_poly.type
_entity_poly.pdbx_seq_one_letter_code
_entity_poly.pdbx_strand_id
1 'polypeptide(L)'
;MTNYAVLIDAYEVDVRFPDVSGMEHLDMLLTRSKIAQGMPHLTAEQYARLVEADKILLQQARRFYQAIQKIADLETWRKDENVPITHWWWYLDVLAQLPELSTEEITPSAMSA
;
A
#
# COMPACT_ATOMS: atom_id res chain seq x y z
N MET A 1 10.72 10.69 -19.46
CA MET A 1 9.96 11.19 -18.28
C MET A 1 9.07 10.05 -17.82
N THR A 2 9.13 9.69 -16.54
CA THR A 2 8.22 8.68 -15.98
C THR A 2 6.81 9.27 -15.92
N ASN A 3 5.83 8.58 -16.49
CA ASN A 3 4.44 9.03 -16.44
C ASN A 3 3.82 8.56 -15.12
N TYR A 4 3.89 9.40 -14.08
CA TYR A 4 3.37 9.08 -12.75
C TYR A 4 1.84 8.91 -12.72
N ALA A 5 1.10 9.55 -13.63
CA ALA A 5 -0.35 9.35 -13.72
C ALA A 5 -0.68 7.89 -14.04
N VAL A 6 0.00 7.30 -15.03
CA VAL A 6 -0.19 5.89 -15.41
C VAL A 6 0.20 4.94 -14.28
N LEU A 7 1.28 5.23 -13.53
CA LEU A 7 1.67 4.40 -12.40
C LEU A 7 0.65 4.45 -11.25
N ILE A 8 0.11 5.65 -10.97
CA ILE A 8 -0.92 5.82 -9.95
C ILE A 8 -2.23 5.17 -10.38
N ASP A 9 -2.63 5.30 -11.66
CA ASP A 9 -3.81 4.62 -12.21
C ASP A 9 -3.69 3.10 -12.06
N ALA A 10 -2.53 2.52 -12.40
CA ALA A 10 -2.28 1.09 -12.24
C ALA A 10 -2.35 0.66 -10.77
N TYR A 11 -1.65 1.39 -9.90
CA TYR A 11 -1.67 1.11 -8.46
C TYR A 11 -3.07 1.21 -7.85
N GLU A 12 -3.87 2.21 -8.25
CA GLU A 12 -5.26 2.35 -7.82
C GLU A 12 -6.14 1.17 -8.25
N VAL A 13 -5.96 0.67 -9.48
CA VAL A 13 -6.66 -0.52 -9.96
C VAL A 13 -6.26 -1.73 -9.14
N ASP A 14 -4.96 -1.95 -8.94
CA ASP A 14 -4.45 -3.11 -8.20
C ASP A 14 -4.97 -3.14 -6.75
N VAL A 15 -5.00 -2.00 -6.05
CA VAL A 15 -5.50 -1.96 -4.67
C VAL A 15 -7.02 -2.14 -4.57
N ARG A 16 -7.78 -1.74 -5.61
CA ARG A 16 -9.25 -1.85 -5.66
C ARG A 16 -9.73 -3.21 -6.11
N PHE A 17 -8.95 -3.92 -6.92
CA PHE A 17 -9.30 -5.24 -7.47
C PHE A 17 -8.25 -6.30 -7.06
N PRO A 18 -8.16 -6.63 -5.76
CA PRO A 18 -7.13 -7.53 -5.23
C PRO A 18 -7.35 -9.03 -5.56
N ASP A 19 -8.36 -9.40 -6.35
CA ASP A 19 -8.63 -10.79 -6.74
C ASP A 19 -7.74 -11.23 -7.90
N VAL A 20 -6.43 -11.17 -7.67
CA VAL A 20 -5.36 -11.42 -8.64
C VAL A 20 -4.30 -12.35 -8.05
N SER A 21 -3.30 -12.72 -8.84
CA SER A 21 -2.23 -13.59 -8.38
C SER A 21 -1.28 -12.89 -7.40
N GLY A 22 -0.57 -13.66 -6.57
CA GLY A 22 0.48 -13.12 -5.71
C GLY A 22 1.59 -12.39 -6.49
N MET A 23 1.84 -12.80 -7.75
CA MET A 23 2.83 -12.16 -8.61
C MET A 23 2.39 -10.74 -8.99
N GLU A 24 1.11 -10.55 -9.33
CA GLU A 24 0.54 -9.24 -9.62
C GLU A 24 0.61 -8.32 -8.41
N HIS A 25 0.43 -8.84 -7.20
CA HIS A 25 0.63 -8.05 -5.99
C HIS A 25 2.10 -7.65 -5.77
N LEU A 26 3.09 -8.49 -6.12
CA LEU A 26 4.49 -8.07 -6.07
C LEU A 26 4.77 -6.96 -7.09
N ASP A 27 4.23 -7.06 -8.30
CA ASP A 27 4.32 -6.01 -9.32
C ASP A 27 3.67 -4.69 -8.84
N MET A 28 2.57 -4.77 -8.10
CA MET A 28 1.95 -3.63 -7.44
C MET A 28 2.90 -2.98 -6.40
N LEU A 29 3.59 -3.75 -5.56
CA LEU A 29 4.58 -3.20 -4.59
C LEU A 29 5.79 -2.56 -5.29
N LEU A 30 6.24 -3.14 -6.39
CA LEU A 30 7.28 -2.56 -7.24
C LEU A 30 6.80 -1.26 -7.89
N THR A 31 5.55 -1.21 -8.35
CA THR A 31 4.92 0.00 -8.88
C THR A 31 4.86 1.10 -7.82
N ARG A 32 4.45 0.77 -6.59
CA ARG A 32 4.44 1.72 -5.47
C ARG A 32 5.83 2.25 -5.13
N SER A 33 6.86 1.42 -5.28
CA SER A 33 8.27 1.81 -5.11
C SER A 33 8.75 2.77 -6.21
N LYS A 34 8.33 2.56 -7.47
CA LYS A 34 8.59 3.50 -8.57
C LYS A 34 7.91 4.84 -8.36
N ILE A 35 6.68 4.85 -7.82
CA ILE A 35 5.98 6.09 -7.46
C ILE A 35 6.76 6.84 -6.35
N ALA A 36 7.26 6.13 -5.35
CA ALA A 36 8.00 6.73 -4.23
C ALA A 36 9.25 7.49 -4.68
N GLN A 37 10.00 6.95 -5.65
CA GLN A 37 11.15 7.62 -6.26
C GLN A 37 10.79 8.95 -6.94
N GLY A 38 9.53 9.10 -7.36
CA GLY A 38 9.00 10.28 -8.02
C GLY A 38 8.18 11.22 -7.15
N MET A 39 8.04 10.94 -5.85
CA MET A 39 7.21 11.73 -4.94
C MET A 39 7.42 13.26 -5.04
N PRO A 40 8.67 13.78 -5.13
CA PRO A 40 8.89 15.23 -5.27
C PRO A 40 8.32 15.87 -6.54
N HIS A 41 7.94 15.06 -7.53
CA HIS A 41 7.42 15.49 -8.82
C HIS A 41 5.91 15.29 -8.99
N LEU A 42 5.24 14.71 -7.98
CA LEU A 42 3.80 14.51 -8.02
C LEU A 42 3.06 15.84 -7.85
N THR A 43 1.97 16.00 -8.59
CA THR A 43 1.02 17.08 -8.32
C THR A 43 0.28 16.81 -7.00
N ALA A 44 -0.33 17.84 -6.43
CA ALA A 44 -1.15 17.68 -5.22
C ALA A 44 -2.30 16.67 -5.43
N GLU A 45 -2.91 16.66 -6.62
CA GLU A 45 -3.95 15.70 -6.98
C GLU A 45 -3.42 14.26 -7.04
N GLN A 46 -2.28 14.03 -7.70
CA GLN A 46 -1.63 12.73 -7.78
C GLN A 46 -1.24 12.21 -6.39
N TYR A 47 -0.72 13.11 -5.53
CA TYR A 47 -0.39 12.76 -4.16
C TYR A 47 -1.63 12.36 -3.35
N ALA A 48 -2.74 13.11 -3.47
CA ALA A 48 -3.99 12.78 -2.79
C ALA A 48 -4.55 11.41 -3.21
N ARG A 49 -4.49 11.12 -4.51
CA ARG A 49 -4.85 9.81 -5.08
C ARG A 49 -4.00 8.67 -4.55
N LEU A 50 -2.68 8.87 -4.51
CA LEU A 50 -1.74 7.90 -3.93
C LEU A 50 -2.05 7.61 -2.47
N VAL A 51 -2.32 8.64 -1.67
CA VAL A 51 -2.68 8.49 -0.25
C VAL A 51 -3.96 7.68 -0.08
N GLU A 52 -4.96 7.87 -0.94
CA GLU A 52 -6.19 7.09 -0.89
C GLU A 52 -5.96 5.62 -1.27
N ALA A 53 -5.17 5.37 -2.32
CA ALA A 53 -4.77 4.02 -2.69
C ALA A 53 -3.98 3.31 -1.55
N ASP A 54 -3.09 4.04 -0.88
CA ASP A 54 -2.32 3.54 0.26
C ASP A 54 -3.22 3.16 1.45
N LYS A 55 -4.30 3.91 1.73
CA LYS A 55 -5.28 3.53 2.74
C LYS A 55 -5.99 2.23 2.40
N ILE A 56 -6.39 2.05 1.13
CA ILE A 56 -7.05 0.83 0.66
C ILE A 56 -6.11 -0.37 0.82
N LEU A 57 -4.82 -0.21 0.49
CA LEU A 57 -3.80 -1.23 0.70
C LEU A 57 -3.69 -1.60 2.19
N LEU A 58 -3.63 -0.60 3.09
CA LEU A 58 -3.54 -0.82 4.53
C LEU A 58 -4.77 -1.54 5.09
N GLN A 59 -5.97 -1.13 4.70
CA GLN A 59 -7.23 -1.77 5.13
C GLN A 59 -7.31 -3.24 4.71
N GLN A 60 -6.66 -3.58 3.60
CA GLN A 60 -6.64 -4.94 3.06
C GLN A 60 -5.29 -5.64 3.22
N ALA A 61 -4.39 -5.13 4.07
CA ALA A 61 -2.99 -5.58 4.15
C ALA A 61 -2.87 -7.10 4.35
N ARG A 62 -3.76 -7.68 5.18
CA ARG A 62 -3.83 -9.13 5.41
C ARG A 62 -4.14 -9.90 4.13
N ARG A 63 -5.08 -9.43 3.32
CA ARG A 63 -5.47 -10.08 2.05
C ARG A 63 -4.31 -10.08 1.05
N PHE A 64 -3.67 -8.92 0.86
CA PHE A 64 -2.51 -8.79 -0.02
C PHE A 64 -1.36 -9.69 0.43
N TYR A 65 -1.02 -9.65 1.72
CA TYR A 65 0.04 -10.49 2.27
C TYR A 65 -0.26 -11.99 2.09
N GLN A 66 -1.51 -12.41 2.31
CA GLN A 66 -1.90 -13.81 2.17
C GLN A 66 -1.71 -14.38 0.76
N ALA A 67 -1.84 -13.55 -0.27
CA ALA A 67 -1.59 -13.94 -1.65
C ALA A 67 -0.08 -13.92 -1.97
N ILE A 68 0.67 -12.91 -1.51
CA ILE A 68 2.11 -12.79 -1.73
C ILE A 68 2.89 -13.92 -1.05
N GLN A 69 2.57 -14.25 0.21
CA GLN A 69 3.32 -15.24 1.00
C GLN A 69 3.35 -16.65 0.38
N LYS A 70 2.46 -16.93 -0.57
CA LYS A 70 2.43 -18.20 -1.31
C LYS A 70 3.57 -18.32 -2.31
N ILE A 71 4.19 -17.21 -2.70
CA ILE A 71 5.21 -17.15 -3.74
C ILE A 71 6.50 -16.45 -3.31
N ALA A 72 6.46 -15.61 -2.27
CA ALA A 72 7.61 -14.85 -1.82
C ALA A 72 7.59 -14.61 -0.31
N ASP A 73 8.78 -14.58 0.30
CA ASP A 73 9.00 -14.12 1.66
C ASP A 73 9.41 -12.64 1.62
N LEU A 74 8.50 -11.77 2.06
CA LEU A 74 8.72 -10.32 2.05
C LEU A 74 9.83 -9.88 3.01
N GLU A 75 10.06 -10.59 4.12
CA GLU A 75 11.13 -10.24 5.05
C GLU A 75 12.50 -10.46 4.41
N THR A 76 12.67 -11.64 3.78
CA THR A 76 13.89 -11.98 3.06
C THR A 76 14.14 -11.00 1.92
N TRP A 77 13.11 -10.71 1.10
CA TRP A 77 13.23 -9.75 -0.01
C TRP A 77 13.61 -8.34 0.46
N ARG A 78 13.00 -7.83 1.53
CA ARG A 78 13.35 -6.51 2.07
C ARG A 78 14.81 -6.43 2.49
N LYS A 79 15.36 -7.50 3.07
CA LYS A 79 16.76 -7.57 3.51
C LYS A 79 17.71 -7.62 2.32
N ASP A 80 17.42 -8.47 1.34
CA ASP A 80 18.27 -8.66 0.17
C ASP A 80 18.35 -7.38 -0.68
N GLU A 81 17.23 -6.67 -0.82
CA GLU A 81 17.14 -5.42 -1.59
C GLU A 81 17.43 -4.15 -0.76
N ASN A 82 17.79 -4.31 0.53
CA ASN A 82 18.04 -3.21 1.47
C ASN A 82 16.93 -2.13 1.45
N VAL A 83 15.67 -2.59 1.45
CA VAL A 83 14.50 -1.72 1.32
C VAL A 83 14.44 -0.76 2.51
N PRO A 84 14.36 0.57 2.28
CA PRO A 84 14.29 1.52 3.37
C PRO A 84 12.95 1.43 4.11
N ILE A 85 12.96 1.69 5.42
CA ILE A 85 11.75 1.66 6.25
C ILE A 85 10.66 2.65 5.80
N THR A 86 11.05 3.71 5.08
CA THR A 86 10.12 4.66 4.46
C THR A 86 9.24 4.01 3.38
N HIS A 87 9.62 2.84 2.87
CA HIS A 87 8.84 2.03 1.93
C HIS A 87 7.98 1.00 2.69
N TRP A 88 7.09 1.52 3.54
CA TRP A 88 6.28 0.73 4.47
C TRP A 88 5.42 -0.37 3.79
N TRP A 89 5.06 -0.22 2.52
CA TRP A 89 4.26 -1.21 1.78
C TRP A 89 5.00 -2.52 1.56
N TRP A 90 6.31 -2.58 1.76
CA TRP A 90 7.02 -3.85 1.78
C TRP A 90 6.82 -4.62 3.08
N TYR A 91 6.35 -3.98 4.16
CA TYR A 91 6.14 -4.57 5.48
C TYR A 91 4.73 -5.13 5.68
N LEU A 92 4.06 -5.57 4.60
CA LEU A 92 2.70 -6.14 4.69
C LEU A 92 2.64 -7.41 5.55
N ASP A 93 3.72 -8.18 5.63
CA ASP A 93 3.89 -9.30 6.56
C ASP A 93 3.76 -8.88 8.03
N VAL A 94 4.27 -7.70 8.39
CA VAL A 94 4.14 -7.13 9.73
C VAL A 94 2.76 -6.52 9.92
N LEU A 95 2.30 -5.73 8.94
CA LEU A 95 1.02 -5.01 9.01
C LEU A 95 -0.18 -5.97 9.04
N ALA A 96 -0.09 -7.12 8.36
CA ALA A 96 -1.14 -8.15 8.36
C ALA A 96 -1.38 -8.81 9.72
N GLN A 97 -0.38 -8.73 10.62
CA GLN A 97 -0.43 -9.27 11.98
C GLN A 97 -1.00 -8.29 12.99
N LEU A 98 -1.11 -7.01 12.63
CA LEU A 98 -1.74 -6.03 13.51
C LEU A 98 -3.23 -6.37 13.68
N PRO A 99 -3.79 -6.16 14.89
CA PRO A 99 -5.24 -6.14 15.06
C PRO A 99 -5.83 -5.16 14.03
N GLU A 100 -6.97 -5.50 13.44
CA GLU A 100 -7.61 -4.55 12.53
C GLU A 100 -7.78 -3.22 13.27
N LEU A 101 -7.20 -2.16 12.73
CA LEU A 101 -7.42 -0.82 13.21
C LEU A 101 -8.88 -0.52 12.90
N SER A 102 -9.76 -0.88 13.83
CA SER A 102 -11.15 -0.47 13.80
C SER A 102 -11.13 1.05 13.68
N THR A 103 -11.60 1.54 12.55
CA THR A 103 -11.95 2.95 12.39
C THR A 103 -13.23 3.15 13.20
N GLU A 104 -13.17 2.95 14.53
CA GLU A 104 -14.23 3.38 15.40
C GLU A 104 -14.27 4.89 15.30
N GLU A 105 -15.40 5.35 14.76
CA GLU A 105 -15.76 6.74 14.62
C GLU A 105 -15.39 7.50 15.90
N ILE A 106 -14.57 8.54 15.76
CA ILE A 106 -14.55 9.64 16.71
C ILE A 106 -15.92 10.32 16.57
N THR A 107 -16.96 9.73 17.16
CA THR A 107 -18.24 10.39 17.37
C THR A 107 -18.03 11.39 18.51
N PRO A 108 -18.20 12.70 18.29
CA PRO A 108 -18.20 13.66 19.37
C PRO A 108 -19.55 13.55 20.08
N SER A 109 -19.70 12.54 20.94
CA SER A 109 -20.85 12.45 21.83
C SER A 109 -20.46 13.04 23.19
N ALA A 110 -21.30 13.98 23.64
CA ALA A 110 -21.27 14.71 24.92
C ALA A 110 -20.48 16.04 24.97
N MET A 111 -21.00 17.05 24.28
CA MET A 111 -21.15 18.39 24.89
C MET A 111 -22.64 18.75 24.93
N SER A 112 -23.35 18.14 25.88
CA SER A 112 -24.62 18.66 26.40
C SER A 112 -24.52 18.65 27.92
N ALA A 113 -24.28 19.82 28.49
CA ALA A 113 -24.62 20.19 29.86
C ALA A 113 -24.79 21.71 29.90
#